data_AF-V3ZT27-F1
#
_entry.id   AF-V3ZT27-F1
#
_cell.length_a   1.000
_cell.length_b   1.000
_cell.length_c   1.000
_cell.angle_alpha   90.00
_cell.angle_beta   90.00
_cell.angle_gamma   90.00
#
_symmetry.space_group_name_H-M   'P 1'
#
loop_
_entity.id
_entity.type
_entity.pdbx_description
1 polymer ?
#
loop_
_entity_poly.entity_id
_entity_poly.type
_entity_poly.pdbx_seq_one_letter_code
_entity_poly.pdbx_strand_id
1 'polypeptide(L)'
;QTGMLVNGQDKTNSHQTGLLVYGQDKTNSHQTGLLVNGQDKTNSHQTGLLVNGQDKTNSHQTGLLVNGQDKTNSHQTGLLVNGQDKTNSHQTGLLVNGQDKTNSHQTGLLVNGQDKTNSHQT
;
A
#
# COMPACT_ATOMS: atom_id res chain seq x y z
N GLN A 1 -9.81 6.63 16.24
CA GLN A 1 -9.02 6.27 17.42
C GLN A 1 -7.65 6.91 17.29
N THR A 2 -7.17 7.55 18.34
CA THR A 2 -5.89 8.27 18.32
C THR A 2 -5.02 7.79 19.48
N GLY A 3 -3.71 7.61 19.25
CA GLY A 3 -2.79 7.22 20.32
C GLY A 3 -1.38 6.94 19.82
N MET A 4 -0.45 6.64 20.74
CA MET A 4 0.91 6.23 20.35
C MET A 4 0.89 4.89 19.60
N LEU A 5 0.14 3.92 20.13
CA LEU A 5 -0.09 2.62 19.54
C LEU A 5 -1.59 2.43 19.32
N VAL A 6 -1.98 2.18 18.08
CA VAL A 6 -3.37 1.94 17.71
C VAL A 6 -3.48 0.58 17.03
N ASN A 7 -4.12 -0.36 17.71
CA ASN A 7 -4.41 -1.69 17.17
C ASN A 7 -5.91 -1.85 16.95
N GLY A 8 -6.30 -2.52 15.87
CA GLY A 8 -7.68 -2.94 15.69
C GLY A 8 -7.80 -4.19 14.83
N GLN A 9 -8.62 -5.13 15.25
CA GLN A 9 -9.11 -6.25 14.44
C GLN A 9 -10.54 -5.95 13.99
N ASP A 10 -10.97 -6.51 12.86
CA ASP A 10 -12.36 -6.50 12.37
C ASP A 10 -13.04 -5.13 12.52
N LYS A 11 -12.52 -4.11 11.82
CA LYS A 11 -13.19 -2.79 11.84
C LYS A 11 -13.77 -2.45 10.48
N THR A 12 -15.00 -1.98 10.53
CA THR A 12 -15.68 -1.36 9.40
C THR A 12 -15.83 0.13 9.69
N ASN A 13 -15.65 0.99 8.68
CA ASN A 13 -15.83 2.44 8.79
C ASN A 13 -14.99 3.05 9.92
N SER A 14 -13.67 2.92 9.82
CA SER A 14 -12.76 3.31 10.91
C SER A 14 -11.70 4.31 10.49
N HIS A 15 -11.42 5.26 11.38
CA HIS A 15 -10.32 6.21 11.27
C HIS A 15 -9.36 6.00 12.44
N GLN A 16 -8.08 5.74 12.13
CA GLN A 16 -7.04 5.44 13.12
C GLN A 16 -5.81 6.32 12.87
N THR A 17 -5.37 7.03 13.89
CA THR A 17 -4.20 7.91 13.82
C THR A 17 -3.25 7.60 14.97
N GLY A 18 -1.97 7.38 14.70
CA GLY A 18 -1.01 7.15 15.78
C GLY A 18 0.42 7.05 15.32
N LEU A 19 1.37 6.93 16.25
CA LEU A 19 2.77 6.70 15.86
C LEU A 19 2.90 5.33 15.16
N LEU A 20 2.30 4.31 15.77
CA LEU A 20 2.23 2.95 15.26
C LEU A 20 0.75 2.56 15.08
N VAL A 21 0.37 2.25 13.85
CA VAL A 21 -1.01 1.83 13.51
C VAL A 21 -0.98 0.44 12.90
N TYR A 22 -1.58 -0.52 13.61
CA TYR A 22 -1.74 -1.89 13.16
C TYR A 22 -3.22 -2.21 12.99
N GLY A 23 -3.56 -2.93 11.94
CA GLY A 23 -4.86 -3.57 11.94
C GLY A 23 -4.99 -4.75 11.00
N GLN A 24 -5.77 -5.72 11.45
CA GLN A 24 -6.27 -6.82 10.66
C GLN A 24 -7.69 -6.53 10.21
N ASP A 25 -8.08 -7.10 9.08
CA ASP A 25 -9.46 -7.11 8.58
C ASP A 25 -10.14 -5.75 8.70
N LYS A 26 -9.83 -4.85 7.76
CA LYS A 26 -10.53 -3.56 7.68
C LYS A 26 -11.28 -3.39 6.38
N THR A 27 -12.49 -2.87 6.52
CA THR A 27 -13.29 -2.39 5.41
C THR A 27 -13.58 -0.92 5.62
N ASN A 28 -13.40 -0.11 4.56
CA ASN A 28 -13.63 1.34 4.60
C ASN A 28 -12.83 1.99 5.73
N SER A 29 -11.50 2.02 5.60
CA SER A 29 -10.62 2.49 6.67
C SER A 29 -9.60 3.52 6.22
N HIS A 30 -9.31 4.46 7.12
CA HIS A 30 -8.25 5.43 6.97
C HIS A 30 -7.27 5.29 8.14
N GLN A 31 -6.00 5.05 7.82
CA GLN A 31 -4.93 4.85 8.79
C GLN A 31 -3.80 5.84 8.53
N THR A 32 -3.41 6.59 9.56
CA THR A 32 -2.31 7.55 9.47
C THR A 32 -1.33 7.34 10.61
N GLY A 33 -0.05 7.22 10.30
CA GLY A 33 0.98 7.11 11.33
C GLY A 33 2.40 7.12 10.83
N LEU A 34 3.38 7.02 11.72
CA LEU A 34 4.77 6.88 11.29
C LEU A 34 4.99 5.49 10.68
N LEU A 35 4.49 4.45 11.35
CA LEU A 35 4.44 3.09 10.85
C LEU A 35 2.97 2.66 10.72
N VAL A 36 2.56 2.27 9.51
CA VAL A 36 1.23 1.74 9.24
C VAL A 36 1.36 0.34 8.66
N ASN A 37 0.75 -0.65 9.31
CA ASN A 37 0.76 -2.04 8.86
C ASN A 37 -0.65 -2.66 8.87
N GLY A 38 -0.92 -3.56 7.93
CA GLY A 38 -2.10 -4.42 8.00
C GLY A 38 -2.16 -5.50 6.93
N GLN A 39 -2.76 -6.65 7.27
CA GLN A 39 -2.86 -7.80 6.34
C GLN A 39 -4.00 -7.59 5.37
N ASP A 40 -5.25 -7.69 5.81
CA ASP A 40 -6.42 -7.63 4.93
C ASP A 40 -7.12 -6.28 4.98
N LYS A 41 -7.15 -5.55 3.85
CA LYS A 41 -7.98 -4.34 3.75
C LYS A 41 -8.72 -4.23 2.43
N THR A 42 -9.95 -3.79 2.54
CA THR A 42 -10.80 -3.42 1.41
C THR A 42 -11.20 -1.96 1.56
N ASN A 43 -11.09 -1.18 0.47
CA ASN A 43 -11.41 0.25 0.45
C ASN A 43 -10.64 1.00 1.56
N SER A 44 -9.32 1.10 1.40
CA SER A 44 -8.45 1.64 2.46
C SER A 44 -7.50 2.71 1.98
N HIS A 45 -7.25 3.68 2.86
CA HIS A 45 -6.24 4.71 2.67
C HIS A 45 -5.22 4.63 3.82
N GLN A 46 -3.95 4.48 3.48
CA GLN A 46 -2.87 4.37 4.44
C GLN A 46 -1.80 5.42 4.15
N THR A 47 -1.48 6.24 5.15
CA THR A 47 -0.44 7.28 5.04
C THR A 47 0.57 7.13 6.17
N GLY A 48 1.86 7.09 5.83
CA GLY A 48 2.90 7.09 6.85
C GLY A 48 4.32 7.17 6.33
N LEU A 49 5.32 7.16 7.21
CA LEU A 49 6.72 7.09 6.78
C LEU A 49 6.99 5.71 6.16
N LEU A 50 6.57 4.66 6.87
CA LEU A 50 6.60 3.27 6.41
C LEU A 50 5.17 2.75 6.33
N VAL A 51 4.77 2.31 5.14
CA VAL A 51 3.46 1.71 4.90
C VAL A 51 3.66 0.29 4.37
N ASN A 52 3.21 -0.69 5.14
CA ASN A 52 3.26 -2.10 4.78
C ASN A 52 1.83 -2.67 4.69
N GLY A 53 1.60 -3.57 3.75
CA GLY A 53 0.42 -4.42 3.83
C GLY A 53 0.43 -5.61 2.89
N GLN A 54 -0.22 -6.70 3.30
CA GLN A 54 -0.31 -7.94 2.51
C GLN A 54 -1.49 -7.83 1.56
N ASP A 55 -2.66 -8.33 1.89
CA ASP A 55 -3.80 -8.34 0.98
C ASP A 55 -4.55 -7.00 0.95
N LYS A 56 -4.60 -6.37 -0.23
CA LYS A 56 -5.35 -5.11 -0.40
C LYS A 56 -6.17 -5.08 -1.68
N THR A 57 -7.43 -4.71 -1.50
CA THR A 57 -8.34 -4.40 -2.61
C THR A 57 -8.81 -2.96 -2.51
N ASN A 58 -8.77 -2.22 -3.62
CA ASN A 58 -9.17 -0.81 -3.69
C ASN A 58 -8.44 0.03 -2.63
N SER A 59 -7.12 0.16 -2.78
CA SER A 59 -6.27 0.77 -1.76
C SER A 59 -5.40 1.90 -2.28
N HIS A 60 -5.19 2.90 -1.43
CA HIS A 60 -4.24 3.98 -1.65
C HIS A 60 -3.21 4.00 -0.51
N GLN A 61 -1.94 3.92 -0.86
CA GLN A 61 -0.84 3.90 0.08
C GLN A 61 0.15 5.02 -0.25
N THR A 62 0.48 5.83 0.74
CA THR A 62 1.42 6.94 0.59
C THR A 62 2.44 6.92 1.71
N GLY A 63 3.73 6.93 1.36
CA GLY A 63 4.79 7.03 2.34
C GLY A 63 6.19 7.20 1.78
N LEU A 64 7.20 7.23 2.63
CA LEU A 64 8.59 7.26 2.17
C LEU A 64 8.98 5.87 1.64
N LEU A 65 8.67 4.83 2.42
CA LEU A 65 8.73 3.43 2.01
C LEU A 65 7.31 2.87 1.95
N VAL A 66 6.94 2.34 0.79
CA VAL A 66 5.67 1.64 0.60
C VAL A 66 5.96 0.22 0.13
N ASN A 67 5.62 -0.76 0.96
CA ASN A 67 5.71 -2.17 0.61
C ASN A 67 4.31 -2.81 0.59
N GLY A 68 4.10 -3.72 -0.34
CA GLY A 68 3.02 -4.66 -0.13
C GLY A 68 2.99 -5.86 -1.05
N GLN A 69 2.40 -6.94 -0.54
CA GLN A 69 2.09 -8.14 -1.30
C GLN A 69 0.68 -8.01 -1.89
N ASP A 70 0.27 -8.90 -2.77
CA ASP A 70 -1.11 -9.12 -3.25
C ASP A 70 -2.01 -7.87 -3.26
N LYS A 71 -1.93 -7.05 -4.33
CA LYS A 71 -2.86 -5.91 -4.47
C LYS A 71 -3.62 -5.89 -5.77
N THR A 72 -4.90 -5.61 -5.61
CA THR A 72 -5.85 -5.40 -6.70
C THR A 72 -6.40 -3.98 -6.62
N ASN A 73 -6.41 -3.27 -7.75
CA ASN A 73 -6.89 -1.88 -7.85
C ASN A 73 -6.21 -0.99 -6.80
N SER A 74 -4.90 -0.79 -6.96
CA SER A 74 -4.08 -0.10 -5.96
C SER A 74 -3.27 1.05 -6.51
N HIS A 75 -3.12 2.10 -5.69
CA HIS A 75 -2.25 3.23 -5.96
C HIS A 75 -1.22 3.33 -4.84
N GLN A 76 0.06 3.31 -5.21
CA GLN A 76 1.17 3.40 -4.27
C GLN A 76 2.08 4.56 -4.64
N THR A 77 2.37 5.43 -3.68
CA THR A 77 3.24 6.59 -3.89
C THR A 77 4.28 6.65 -2.78
N GLY A 78 5.56 6.73 -3.17
CA GLY A 78 6.63 6.94 -2.21
C GLY A 78 8.01 7.14 -2.80
N LEU A 79 9.03 7.33 -1.97
CA LEU A 79 10.41 7.39 -2.46
C LEU A 79 10.84 6.01 -2.98
N LEU A 80 10.58 4.98 -2.18
CA LEU A 80 10.77 3.57 -2.51
C LEU A 80 9.41 2.87 -2.49
N VAL A 81 9.04 2.27 -3.62
CA VAL A 81 7.81 1.49 -3.75
C VAL A 81 8.17 0.07 -4.16
N ASN A 82 7.89 -0.90 -3.30
CA ASN A 82 8.08 -2.32 -3.58
C ASN A 82 6.77 -3.08 -3.50
N GLY A 83 6.58 -4.05 -4.39
CA GLY A 83 5.49 -5.01 -4.21
C GLY A 83 5.57 -6.24 -5.09
N GLN A 84 4.83 -7.26 -4.70
CA GLN A 84 4.64 -8.51 -5.44
C GLN A 84 3.16 -8.65 -5.77
N ASP A 85 2.82 -9.39 -6.83
CA ASP A 85 1.46 -9.78 -7.18
C ASP A 85 0.51 -8.59 -7.26
N LYS A 86 0.65 -7.80 -8.33
CA LYS A 86 -0.10 -6.55 -8.52
C LYS A 86 -0.98 -6.63 -9.76
N THR A 87 -2.29 -6.45 -9.56
CA THR A 87 -3.27 -6.36 -10.64
C THR A 87 -3.93 -4.98 -10.62
N ASN A 88 -4.01 -4.32 -11.79
CA ASN A 88 -4.61 -2.98 -11.94
C ASN A 88 -3.96 -1.99 -10.96
N SER A 89 -2.67 -1.73 -11.12
CA SER A 89 -1.89 -0.96 -10.14
C SER A 89 -1.20 0.24 -10.74
N HIS A 90 -1.11 1.31 -9.96
CA HIS A 90 -0.31 2.48 -10.27
C HIS A 90 0.74 2.68 -9.17
N GLN A 91 2.00 2.74 -9.56
CA GLN A 91 3.12 2.92 -8.64
C GLN A 91 3.93 4.14 -9.04
N THR A 92 4.18 5.04 -8.11
CA THR A 92 4.98 6.25 -8.35
C THR A 92 6.06 6.38 -7.29
N GLY A 93 7.32 6.49 -7.71
CA GLY A 93 8.41 6.76 -6.80
C GLY A 93 9.76 6.99 -7.47
N LEU A 94 10.78 7.32 -6.67
CA LEU A 94 12.14 7.44 -7.21
C LEU A 94 12.67 6.06 -7.63
N LEU A 95 12.49 5.07 -6.75
CA LEU A 95 12.77 3.67 -6.99
C LEU A 95 11.46 2.89 -6.91
N VAL A 96 11.11 2.17 -7.98
CA VAL A 96 9.94 1.30 -8.02
C VAL A 96 10.38 -0.11 -8.38
N ASN A 97 10.22 -1.06 -7.46
CA ASN A 97 10.53 -2.46 -7.69
C ASN A 97 9.27 -3.33 -7.57
N GLY A 98 9.24 -4.45 -8.29
CA GLY A 98 8.25 -5.48 -8.00
C GLY A 98 8.10 -6.56 -9.05
N GLN A 99 7.48 -7.65 -8.65
CA GLN A 99 7.29 -8.87 -9.45
C GLN A 99 5.79 -9.08 -9.73
N ASP A 100 5.48 -9.90 -10.73
CA ASP A 100 4.14 -10.41 -11.04
C ASP A 100 3.10 -9.29 -11.18
N LYS A 101 3.25 -8.50 -12.25
CA LYS A 101 2.41 -7.31 -12.48
C LYS A 101 1.53 -7.49 -13.70
N THR A 102 0.23 -7.31 -13.51
CA THR A 102 -0.77 -7.31 -14.59
C THR A 102 -1.51 -5.97 -14.62
N ASN A 103 -1.64 -5.36 -15.80
CA ASN A 103 -2.31 -4.06 -15.97
C ASN A 103 -1.71 -2.99 -15.02
N SER A 104 -0.40 -2.76 -15.13
CA SER A 104 0.31 -1.85 -14.22
C SER A 104 0.89 -0.63 -14.93
N HIS A 105 0.88 0.49 -14.23
CA HIS A 105 1.55 1.71 -14.63
C HIS A 105 2.57 2.11 -13.57
N GLN A 106 3.81 2.28 -13.97
CA GLN A 106 4.89 2.62 -13.05
C GLN A 106 5.56 3.91 -13.48
N THR A 107 5.78 4.82 -12.54
CA THR A 107 6.50 6.07 -12.77
C THR A 107 7.69 6.16 -11.83
N GLY A 108 8.91 6.30 -12.36
CA GLY A 108 10.08 6.49 -11.53
C GLY A 108 11.43 6.57 -12.25
N LEU A 109 12.43 7.08 -11.54
CA LEU A 109 13.79 7.21 -12.09
C LEU A 109 14.45 5.84 -12.30
N LEU A 110 14.24 4.92 -11.36
CA LEU A 110 14.66 3.53 -11.48
C LEU A 110 13.46 2.62 -11.28
N VAL A 111 13.05 1.95 -12.36
CA VAL A 111 11.95 0.98 -12.32
C VAL A 111 12.47 -0.41 -12.63
N ASN A 112 12.47 -1.30 -11.64
CA ASN A 112 12.82 -2.70 -11.81
C ASN A 112 11.57 -3.59 -11.65
N GLY A 113 11.58 -4.73 -12.35
CA GLY A 113 10.56 -5.74 -12.12
C GLY A 113 10.56 -6.87 -13.14
N GLN A 114 10.03 -8.01 -12.71
CA GLN A 114 9.91 -9.24 -13.47
C GLN A 114 8.42 -9.55 -13.72
N ASP A 115 8.15 -10.42 -14.70
CA ASP A 115 6.83 -11.00 -14.95
C ASP A 115 5.72 -9.95 -15.10
N LYS A 116 5.85 -9.13 -16.14
CA LYS A 116 4.94 -8.02 -16.45
C LYS A 116 4.05 -8.35 -17.64
N THR A 117 2.73 -8.30 -17.43
CA THR A 117 1.71 -8.41 -18.48
C THR A 117 0.95 -7.10 -18.57
N ASN A 118 0.78 -6.58 -19.80
CA ASN A 118 0.08 -5.31 -20.06
C ASN A 118 0.51 -4.17 -19.12
N SER A 119 1.82 -3.90 -19.08
CA SER A 119 2.39 -2.93 -18.15
C SER A 119 3.12 -1.82 -18.88
N HIS A 120 2.96 -0.60 -18.38
CA HIS A 120 3.61 0.60 -18.91
C HIS A 120 4.50 1.24 -17.84
N GLN A 121 5.61 1.82 -18.29
CA GLN A 121 6.59 2.47 -17.42
C GLN A 121 6.98 3.83 -18.01
N THR A 122 7.15 4.83 -17.14
CA THR A 122 7.56 6.21 -17.47
C THR A 122 8.59 6.71 -16.50
#